data_AF-A0A484F451-F1
#
_entry.id   AF-A0A484F451-F1
#
_cell.length_a   1.000
_cell.length_b   1.000
_cell.length_c   1.000
_cell.angle_alpha   90.00
_cell.angle_beta   90.00
_cell.angle_gamma   90.00
#
_symmetry.space_group_name_H-M   'P 1'
#
loop_
_entity.id
_entity.type
_entity.pdbx_description
1 polymer ?
#
loop_
_entity_poly.entity_id
_entity_poly.type
_entity_poly.pdbx_seq_one_letter_code
_entity_poly.pdbx_strand_id
1 'polypeptide(L)'
;MNKNHTLIILTIVCLLGLLSCGVAAAATDFTYDLSDGDLLINVTGQDTMTINNNKKSYSISDTSIIVYSSGQTKNVIYINGNNRTNVNTINLALSGVDIKSGDYYSSKKAYKYNPISIVNKAQVNLEIKENTINSLEATDYYAALRVVSGTKLTINGTGTLNVKGGALAAGIGGNAGLDGKSGESTGAIVIDDGTFNVIAANAGVGIGGGAGSLGSFSNN
;
A
#
# COMPACT_ATOMS: atom_id res chain seq x y z
N MET A 1 3.42 17.34 65.74
CA MET A 1 3.35 16.74 64.38
C MET A 1 4.69 16.98 63.69
N ASN A 2 5.40 15.90 63.37
CA ASN A 2 6.75 15.94 62.81
C ASN A 2 6.74 16.49 61.37
N LYS A 3 7.40 17.64 61.16
CA LYS A 3 7.58 18.29 59.84
C LYS A 3 8.19 17.35 58.78
N ASN A 4 8.86 16.28 59.21
CA ASN A 4 9.48 15.29 58.33
C ASN A 4 8.46 14.38 57.62
N HIS A 5 7.26 14.17 58.17
CA HIS A 5 6.24 13.33 57.52
C HIS A 5 5.50 14.08 56.40
N THR A 6 5.34 15.39 56.53
CA THR A 6 4.70 16.23 55.50
C THR A 6 5.56 16.33 54.24
N LEU A 7 6.89 16.39 54.39
CA LEU A 7 7.81 16.46 53.26
C LEU A 7 7.80 15.14 52.46
N ILE A 8 7.81 13.98 53.13
CA ILE A 8 7.82 12.66 52.48
C ILE A 8 6.52 12.42 51.69
N ILE A 9 5.36 12.82 52.24
CA ILE A 9 4.07 12.67 51.56
C ILE A 9 4.02 13.56 50.31
N LEU A 10 4.56 14.77 50.35
CA LEU A 10 4.57 15.68 49.20
C LEU A 10 5.45 15.15 48.06
N THR A 11 6.62 14.57 48.37
CA THR A 11 7.52 13.99 47.37
C THR A 11 6.91 12.77 46.68
N ILE A 12 6.17 11.93 47.40
CA ILE A 12 5.49 10.75 46.83
C ILE A 12 4.34 11.16 45.90
N VAL A 13 3.58 12.21 46.23
CA VAL A 13 2.50 12.73 45.37
C VAL A 13 3.06 13.34 44.08
N CYS A 14 4.19 14.05 44.14
CA CYS A 14 4.87 14.54 42.93
C CYS A 14 5.44 13.39 42.08
N LEU A 15 5.95 12.32 42.69
CA LEU A 15 6.47 11.16 41.96
C LEU A 15 5.36 10.37 41.26
N LEU A 16 4.18 10.25 41.89
CA LEU A 16 2.99 9.60 41.31
C LEU A 16 2.32 10.45 40.23
N GLY A 17 2.42 11.78 40.29
CA GLY A 17 1.90 12.70 39.26
C GLY A 17 2.72 12.70 37.96
N LEU A 18 3.96 12.22 37.99
CA LEU A 18 4.84 12.08 36.81
C LEU A 18 4.70 10.71 36.11
N LEU A 19 3.96 9.77 36.71
CA LEU A 19 3.78 8.40 36.20
C LEU A 19 2.61 8.24 35.22
N SER A 20 1.86 9.31 34.93
CA SER A 20 0.76 9.29 33.94
C SER A 20 1.16 9.78 32.55
N CYS A 21 2.45 10.00 32.29
CA CYS A 21 2.94 10.15 30.93
C CYS A 21 2.77 8.79 30.23
N GLY A 22 1.61 8.62 29.59
CA GLY A 22 1.28 7.47 28.79
C GLY A 22 2.47 7.17 27.89
N VAL A 23 3.00 5.95 28.03
CA VAL A 23 4.01 5.43 27.13
C VAL A 23 3.38 5.52 25.73
N ALA A 24 3.80 6.51 24.94
CA ALA A 24 3.37 6.58 23.56
C ALA A 24 3.75 5.23 22.94
N ALA A 25 2.74 4.46 22.51
CA ALA A 25 2.98 3.22 21.81
C ALA A 25 3.90 3.56 20.65
N ALA A 26 5.13 3.03 20.66
CA ALA A 26 6.09 3.30 19.62
C ALA A 26 5.47 2.85 18.29
N ALA A 27 5.54 3.72 17.27
CA ALA A 27 5.19 3.34 15.92
C ALA A 27 5.92 2.04 15.58
N THR A 28 5.17 1.04 15.11
CA THR A 28 5.75 -0.24 14.74
C THR A 28 6.06 -0.21 13.26
N ASP A 29 7.33 -0.01 12.92
CA ASP A 29 7.79 -0.09 11.54
C ASP A 29 8.01 -1.56 11.16
N PHE A 30 7.32 -2.01 10.11
CA PHE A 30 7.56 -3.33 9.51
C PHE A 30 8.44 -3.16 8.28
N THR A 31 9.58 -3.82 8.27
CA THR A 31 10.36 -3.98 7.02
C THR A 31 10.09 -5.37 6.47
N TYR A 32 9.73 -5.46 5.19
CA TYR A 32 9.37 -6.71 4.53
C TYR A 32 10.19 -6.90 3.25
N ASP A 33 10.90 -8.03 3.14
CA ASP A 33 11.54 -8.46 1.90
C ASP A 33 10.54 -9.27 1.07
N LEU A 34 10.21 -8.78 -0.12
CA LEU A 34 9.36 -9.51 -1.06
C LEU A 34 10.03 -10.77 -1.64
N SER A 35 11.30 -11.04 -1.38
CA SER A 35 11.87 -12.37 -1.67
C SER A 35 11.24 -13.47 -0.81
N ASP A 36 10.73 -13.13 0.38
CA ASP A 36 10.20 -14.10 1.35
C ASP A 36 8.78 -14.57 1.04
N GLY A 37 8.08 -13.85 0.15
CA GLY A 37 6.72 -14.22 -0.27
C GLY A 37 5.86 -13.02 -0.65
N ASP A 38 4.59 -13.30 -0.95
CA ASP A 38 3.57 -12.28 -1.16
C ASP A 38 3.35 -11.48 0.14
N LEU A 39 3.23 -10.15 0.04
CA LEU A 39 2.79 -9.29 1.12
C LEU A 39 1.27 -9.11 1.07
N LEU A 40 0.55 -9.63 2.05
CA LEU A 40 -0.91 -9.57 2.13
C LEU A 40 -1.35 -8.69 3.30
N ILE A 41 -1.93 -7.52 3.03
CA ILE A 41 -2.44 -6.60 4.04
C ILE A 41 -3.96 -6.65 4.00
N ASN A 42 -4.60 -6.98 5.12
CA ASN A 42 -6.06 -7.01 5.22
C ASN A 42 -6.52 -6.10 6.36
N VAL A 43 -7.38 -5.13 6.04
CA VAL A 43 -8.06 -4.30 7.04
C VAL A 43 -9.16 -5.13 7.70
N THR A 44 -9.03 -5.39 9.00
CA THR A 44 -9.95 -6.24 9.77
C THR A 44 -10.95 -5.44 10.61
N GLY A 45 -10.64 -4.18 10.89
CA GLY A 45 -11.47 -3.26 11.68
C GLY A 45 -11.40 -1.84 11.13
N GLN A 46 -11.93 -0.86 11.85
CA GLN A 46 -11.87 0.54 11.41
C GLN A 46 -10.41 1.02 11.30
N ASP A 47 -9.61 0.70 12.31
CA ASP A 47 -8.22 1.17 12.45
C ASP A 47 -7.24 0.01 12.62
N THR A 48 -7.64 -1.21 12.29
CA THR A 48 -6.83 -2.40 12.49
C THR A 48 -6.62 -3.18 11.20
N MET A 49 -5.42 -3.73 11.03
CA MET A 49 -5.06 -4.59 9.91
C MET A 49 -4.29 -5.83 10.36
N THR A 50 -4.26 -6.85 9.52
CA THR A 50 -3.35 -7.99 9.61
C THR A 50 -2.42 -7.99 8.41
N ILE A 51 -1.20 -8.49 8.62
CA ILE A 51 -0.17 -8.64 7.59
C ILE A 51 0.14 -10.13 7.43
N ASN A 52 0.19 -10.63 6.19
CA ASN A 52 0.40 -12.03 5.79
C ASN A 52 -0.53 -13.03 6.47
N ASN A 53 -1.76 -12.60 6.76
CA ASN A 53 -2.75 -13.36 7.52
C ASN A 53 -2.23 -13.86 8.88
N ASN A 54 -1.24 -13.15 9.46
CA ASN A 54 -0.82 -13.40 10.82
C ASN A 54 -2.00 -13.20 11.78
N LYS A 55 -2.10 -14.03 12.81
CA LYS A 55 -3.17 -13.94 13.82
C LYS A 55 -3.14 -12.62 14.62
N LYS A 56 -2.02 -11.88 14.57
CA LYS A 56 -1.84 -10.60 15.24
C LYS A 56 -2.41 -9.46 14.39
N SER A 57 -3.20 -8.59 15.02
CA SER A 57 -3.68 -7.34 14.41
C SER A 57 -2.79 -6.17 14.84
N TYR A 58 -2.67 -5.18 13.96
CA TYR A 58 -1.87 -3.98 14.13
C TYR A 58 -2.75 -2.74 13.94
N SER A 59 -2.43 -1.67 14.68
CA SER A 59 -3.05 -0.35 14.49
C SER A 59 -2.56 0.26 13.18
N ILE A 60 -3.48 0.70 12.31
CA ILE A 60 -3.12 1.29 11.01
C ILE A 60 -2.41 2.63 11.20
N SER A 61 -2.85 3.47 12.15
CA SER A 61 -2.29 4.80 12.37
C SER A 61 -0.85 4.77 12.87
N ASP A 62 -0.48 3.69 13.58
CA ASP A 62 0.80 3.58 14.27
C ASP A 62 1.75 2.61 13.55
N THR A 63 1.41 2.20 12.33
CA THR A 63 2.18 1.23 11.56
C THR A 63 2.62 1.84 10.22
N SER A 64 3.92 1.83 9.98
CA SER A 64 4.51 2.07 8.66
C SER A 64 5.05 0.76 8.12
N ILE A 65 4.81 0.47 6.85
CA ILE A 65 5.31 -0.74 6.18
C ILE A 65 6.32 -0.33 5.12
N ILE A 66 7.56 -0.73 5.27
CA ILE A 66 8.63 -0.54 4.28
C ILE A 66 8.84 -1.85 3.56
N VAL A 67 8.75 -1.82 2.23
CA VAL A 67 8.90 -2.98 1.37
C VAL A 67 10.11 -2.80 0.48
N TYR A 68 10.91 -3.86 0.39
CA TYR A 68 12.04 -3.95 -0.53
C TYR A 68 12.05 -5.33 -1.18
N SER A 69 12.91 -5.52 -2.17
CA SER A 69 13.18 -6.84 -2.74
C SER A 69 14.68 -7.01 -2.94
N SER A 70 15.26 -8.10 -2.45
CA SER A 70 16.68 -8.44 -2.67
C SER A 70 17.05 -8.82 -4.13
N GLY A 71 16.07 -8.78 -5.03
CA GLY A 71 16.22 -8.96 -6.47
C GLY A 71 14.85 -8.96 -7.15
N GLN A 72 14.81 -9.26 -8.46
CA GLN A 72 13.53 -9.40 -9.17
C GLN A 72 12.70 -10.54 -8.59
N THR A 73 11.43 -10.26 -8.31
CA THR A 73 10.48 -11.23 -7.77
C THR A 73 9.18 -11.30 -8.56
N LYS A 74 8.46 -12.42 -8.40
CA LYS A 74 7.08 -12.63 -8.88
C LYS A 74 6.06 -12.51 -7.75
N ASN A 75 6.53 -12.26 -6.53
CA ASN A 75 5.67 -12.06 -5.37
C ASN A 75 5.00 -10.69 -5.44
N VAL A 76 3.80 -10.59 -4.87
CA VAL A 76 2.94 -9.41 -5.03
C VAL A 76 2.64 -8.73 -3.70
N ILE A 77 2.24 -7.46 -3.78
CA ILE A 77 1.64 -6.73 -2.66
C ILE A 77 0.13 -6.66 -2.87
N TYR A 78 -0.63 -7.26 -1.97
CA TYR A 78 -2.09 -7.28 -2.02
C TYR A 78 -2.67 -6.56 -0.80
N ILE A 79 -3.38 -5.46 -1.04
CA ILE A 79 -3.94 -4.59 -0.02
C ILE A 79 -5.46 -4.62 -0.14
N ASN A 80 -6.08 -5.21 0.87
CA ASN A 80 -7.50 -5.44 0.93
C ASN A 80 -8.11 -4.60 2.05
N GLY A 81 -8.89 -3.59 1.66
CA GLY A 81 -9.63 -2.78 2.62
C GLY A 81 -10.82 -3.54 3.20
N ASN A 82 -11.69 -2.80 3.90
CA ASN A 82 -12.97 -3.31 4.34
C ASN A 82 -14.10 -2.45 3.72
N ASN A 83 -15.33 -2.96 3.75
CA ASN A 83 -16.46 -2.24 3.14
C ASN A 83 -16.96 -1.02 3.93
N ARG A 84 -16.27 -0.62 5.02
CA ARG A 84 -16.66 0.54 5.83
C ARG A 84 -16.25 1.85 5.16
N THR A 85 -16.91 2.93 5.53
CA THR A 85 -16.75 4.23 4.87
C THR A 85 -15.56 5.04 5.36
N ASN A 86 -14.98 4.70 6.52
CA ASN A 86 -13.98 5.50 7.22
C ASN A 86 -12.75 4.65 7.60
N VAL A 87 -12.10 4.05 6.60
CA VAL A 87 -10.87 3.27 6.84
C VAL A 87 -9.69 4.22 6.88
N ASN A 88 -8.86 4.12 7.93
CA ASN A 88 -7.62 4.87 7.99
C ASN A 88 -6.69 4.50 6.82
N THR A 89 -5.89 5.47 6.40
CA THR A 89 -4.97 5.28 5.29
C THR A 89 -3.80 4.40 5.71
N ILE A 90 -3.53 3.35 4.94
CA ILE A 90 -2.39 2.45 5.13
C ILE A 90 -1.15 3.15 4.57
N ASN A 91 -0.12 3.29 5.40
CA ASN A 91 1.16 3.87 4.99
C ASN A 91 2.11 2.75 4.53
N LEU A 92 2.47 2.79 3.25
CA LEU A 92 3.37 1.84 2.61
C LEU A 92 4.51 2.61 1.95
N ALA A 93 5.74 2.14 2.08
CA ALA A 93 6.90 2.68 1.39
C ALA A 93 7.58 1.62 0.53
N LEU A 94 7.99 1.97 -0.68
CA LEU A 94 8.79 1.11 -1.55
C LEU A 94 10.25 1.59 -1.55
N SER A 95 11.17 0.65 -1.40
CA SER A 95 12.60 0.91 -1.33
C SER A 95 13.38 -0.14 -2.14
N GLY A 96 13.48 0.06 -3.45
CA GLY A 96 14.21 -0.84 -4.34
C GLY A 96 13.45 -2.11 -4.68
N VAL A 97 12.14 -1.99 -4.91
CA VAL A 97 11.25 -3.10 -5.27
C VAL A 97 11.30 -3.36 -6.78
N ASP A 98 11.61 -4.58 -7.21
CA ASP A 98 11.49 -5.02 -8.61
C ASP A 98 10.55 -6.23 -8.69
N ILE A 99 9.30 -5.98 -9.09
CA ILE A 99 8.28 -7.00 -9.26
C ILE A 99 7.92 -7.13 -10.74
N LYS A 100 8.11 -8.32 -11.27
CA LYS A 100 7.63 -8.70 -12.60
C LYS A 100 6.64 -9.85 -12.45
N SER A 101 5.39 -9.62 -12.84
CA SER A 101 4.39 -10.68 -12.83
C SER A 101 4.88 -11.89 -13.60
N GLY A 102 4.64 -13.08 -13.04
CA GLY A 102 4.93 -14.33 -13.73
C GLY A 102 4.07 -14.47 -14.99
N ASP A 103 4.50 -15.34 -15.90
CA ASP A 103 3.74 -15.67 -17.11
C ASP A 103 2.30 -16.04 -16.77
N TYR A 104 1.37 -15.66 -17.65
CA TYR A 104 -0.05 -15.98 -17.56
C TYR A 104 -0.26 -17.50 -17.58
N TYR A 105 -0.13 -18.14 -16.41
CA TYR A 105 -0.53 -19.53 -16.20
C TYR A 105 -1.94 -19.50 -15.63
N SER A 106 -2.83 -20.37 -16.11
CA SER A 106 -4.26 -20.47 -15.74
C SER A 106 -4.55 -20.84 -14.27
N SER A 107 -3.84 -20.24 -13.31
CA SER A 107 -3.98 -20.50 -11.89
C SER A 107 -5.13 -19.67 -11.32
N LYS A 108 -5.88 -20.28 -10.39
CA LYS A 108 -7.18 -19.81 -9.87
C LYS A 108 -7.16 -18.49 -9.06
N LYS A 109 -6.13 -17.64 -9.17
CA LYS A 109 -5.98 -16.43 -8.34
C LYS A 109 -5.52 -15.22 -9.18
N ALA A 110 -6.49 -14.49 -9.73
CA ALA A 110 -6.29 -13.33 -10.60
C ALA A 110 -5.41 -12.20 -10.02
N TYR A 111 -5.24 -12.11 -8.69
CA TYR A 111 -4.41 -11.06 -8.08
C TYR A 111 -2.90 -11.29 -8.24
N LYS A 112 -2.44 -12.49 -8.60
CA LYS A 112 -0.99 -12.77 -8.79
C LYS A 112 -0.40 -12.12 -10.05
N TYR A 113 -1.22 -11.54 -10.92
CA TYR A 113 -0.79 -10.89 -12.15
C TYR A 113 -0.73 -9.37 -12.05
N ASN A 114 -1.03 -8.84 -10.86
CA ASN A 114 -0.86 -7.44 -10.52
C ASN A 114 0.27 -7.36 -9.47
N PRO A 115 1.46 -6.81 -9.79
CA PRO A 115 2.53 -6.55 -8.83
C PRO A 115 2.06 -5.92 -7.52
N ILE A 116 1.18 -4.93 -7.61
CA ILE A 116 0.48 -4.34 -6.47
C ILE A 116 -1.03 -4.26 -6.77
N SER A 117 -1.87 -4.63 -5.81
CA SER A 117 -3.33 -4.51 -5.89
C SER A 117 -3.93 -3.82 -4.67
N ILE A 118 -4.75 -2.79 -4.91
CA ILE A 118 -5.51 -2.06 -3.90
C ILE A 118 -7.00 -2.27 -4.18
N VAL A 119 -7.69 -2.95 -3.26
CA VAL A 119 -9.07 -3.39 -3.46
C VAL A 119 -9.95 -3.10 -2.23
N ASN A 120 -11.27 -3.28 -2.40
CA ASN A 120 -12.27 -3.24 -1.32
C ASN A 120 -12.18 -1.98 -0.44
N LYS A 121 -12.27 -0.80 -1.06
CA LYS A 121 -12.21 0.52 -0.41
C LYS A 121 -10.94 0.81 0.41
N ALA A 122 -9.85 0.08 0.19
CA ALA A 122 -8.57 0.43 0.77
C ALA A 122 -8.17 1.86 0.39
N GLN A 123 -7.56 2.55 1.35
CA GLN A 123 -6.90 3.84 1.16
C GLN A 123 -5.43 3.66 1.48
N VAL A 124 -4.56 4.03 0.55
CA VAL A 124 -3.11 3.79 0.65
C VAL A 124 -2.36 5.08 0.38
N ASN A 125 -1.40 5.39 1.24
CA ASN A 125 -0.35 6.36 0.96
C ASN A 125 0.91 5.58 0.64
N LEU A 126 1.39 5.71 -0.60
CA LEU A 126 2.56 5.02 -1.13
C LEU A 126 3.73 6.01 -1.25
N GLU A 127 4.72 5.85 -0.38
CA GLU A 127 5.97 6.60 -0.44
C GLU A 127 6.99 5.86 -1.32
N ILE A 128 7.60 6.55 -2.27
CA ILE A 128 8.73 6.06 -3.05
C ILE A 128 10.02 6.61 -2.43
N LYS A 129 10.75 5.75 -1.70
CA LYS A 129 11.92 6.18 -0.94
C LYS A 129 12.98 6.80 -1.85
N GLU A 130 13.60 7.87 -1.36
CA GLU A 130 14.67 8.58 -2.04
C GLU A 130 15.82 7.65 -2.46
N ASN A 131 16.50 8.00 -3.56
CA ASN A 131 17.64 7.23 -4.08
C ASN A 131 17.35 5.76 -4.38
N THR A 132 16.07 5.39 -4.54
CA THR A 132 15.67 4.04 -4.96
C THR A 132 15.00 4.05 -6.32
N ILE A 133 15.14 2.94 -7.05
CA ILE A 133 14.42 2.66 -8.28
C ILE A 133 13.51 1.48 -8.01
N ASN A 134 12.22 1.68 -8.22
CA ASN A 134 11.20 0.66 -8.07
C ASN A 134 10.62 0.35 -9.45
N SER A 135 10.42 -0.92 -9.76
CA SER A 135 9.97 -1.41 -11.06
C SER A 135 8.82 -2.37 -10.87
N LEU A 136 7.70 -2.10 -11.55
CA LEU A 136 6.50 -2.92 -11.53
C LEU A 136 6.11 -3.25 -12.97
N GLU A 137 6.13 -4.52 -13.37
CA GLU A 137 5.71 -4.98 -14.69
C GLU A 137 4.64 -6.06 -14.58
N ALA A 138 3.49 -5.83 -15.24
CA ALA A 138 2.39 -6.78 -15.32
C ALA A 138 2.32 -7.50 -16.67
N THR A 139 1.68 -8.67 -16.69
CA THR A 139 1.34 -9.38 -17.92
C THR A 139 0.11 -8.78 -18.60
N ASP A 140 -0.18 -9.22 -19.82
CA ASP A 140 -1.37 -8.84 -20.59
C ASP A 140 -2.65 -8.83 -19.74
N TYR A 141 -3.53 -7.86 -20.00
CA TYR A 141 -4.79 -7.61 -19.30
C TYR A 141 -4.68 -7.08 -17.86
N TYR A 142 -3.50 -7.01 -17.26
CA TYR A 142 -3.34 -6.59 -15.86
C TYR A 142 -2.58 -5.27 -15.73
N ALA A 143 -3.02 -4.44 -14.79
CA ALA A 143 -2.29 -3.26 -14.38
C ALA A 143 -1.11 -3.61 -13.48
N ALA A 144 -0.01 -2.86 -13.59
CA ALA A 144 1.13 -3.09 -12.70
C ALA A 144 0.83 -2.63 -11.26
N LEU A 145 0.15 -1.50 -11.13
CA LEU A 145 -0.39 -1.01 -9.87
C LEU A 145 -1.91 -0.86 -10.00
N ARG A 146 -2.64 -1.90 -9.57
CA ARG A 146 -4.09 -1.96 -9.71
C ARG A 146 -4.79 -1.17 -8.60
N VAL A 147 -5.65 -0.23 -8.99
CA VAL A 147 -6.43 0.64 -8.10
C VAL A 147 -7.90 0.55 -8.49
N VAL A 148 -8.68 -0.23 -7.75
CA VAL A 148 -10.09 -0.53 -8.09
C VAL A 148 -11.02 0.61 -7.71
N SER A 149 -12.12 0.81 -8.45
CA SER A 149 -13.18 1.74 -8.09
C SER A 149 -13.57 1.67 -6.60
N GLY A 150 -13.74 2.84 -5.98
CA GLY A 150 -14.01 2.97 -4.55
C GLY A 150 -12.78 2.91 -3.64
N THR A 151 -11.58 2.66 -4.17
CA THR A 151 -10.31 2.76 -3.45
C THR A 151 -9.61 4.10 -3.69
N LYS A 152 -8.60 4.42 -2.87
CA LYS A 152 -7.75 5.61 -3.05
C LYS A 152 -6.28 5.22 -2.94
N LEU A 153 -5.48 5.72 -3.87
CA LEU A 153 -4.04 5.70 -3.84
C LEU A 153 -3.51 7.13 -3.89
N THR A 154 -2.71 7.51 -2.90
CA THR A 154 -1.85 8.70 -2.96
C THR A 154 -0.41 8.23 -3.11
N ILE A 155 0.33 8.78 -4.06
CA ILE A 155 1.75 8.48 -4.28
C ILE A 155 2.57 9.74 -3.99
N ASN A 156 3.64 9.59 -3.22
CA ASN A 156 4.58 10.66 -2.86
C ASN A 156 6.01 10.12 -2.81
N GLY A 157 6.99 11.01 -2.62
CA GLY A 157 8.40 10.65 -2.42
C GLY A 157 9.28 10.99 -3.63
N THR A 158 10.58 11.01 -3.42
CA THR A 158 11.56 11.53 -4.39
C THR A 158 12.32 10.44 -5.14
N GLY A 159 12.04 9.16 -4.86
CA GLY A 159 12.60 8.05 -5.62
C GLY A 159 11.99 7.92 -7.03
N THR A 160 12.42 6.90 -7.76
CA THR A 160 11.89 6.57 -9.09
C THR A 160 10.93 5.40 -8.99
N LEU A 161 9.76 5.54 -9.61
CA LEU A 161 8.82 4.44 -9.83
C LEU A 161 8.58 4.25 -11.33
N ASN A 162 9.03 3.11 -11.85
CA ASN A 162 8.79 2.64 -13.20
C ASN A 162 7.62 1.66 -13.17
N VAL A 163 6.55 1.97 -13.89
CA VAL A 163 5.33 1.14 -13.91
C VAL A 163 4.98 0.80 -15.35
N LYS A 164 4.87 -0.50 -15.65
CA LYS A 164 4.49 -1.00 -16.97
C LYS A 164 3.30 -1.96 -16.87
N GLY A 165 2.15 -1.49 -17.34
CA GLY A 165 0.95 -2.33 -17.47
C GLY A 165 1.07 -3.33 -18.63
N GLY A 166 0.19 -4.33 -18.63
CA GLY A 166 0.04 -5.27 -19.74
C GLY A 166 -0.57 -4.63 -21.00
N ALA A 167 -0.59 -5.37 -22.11
CA ALA A 167 -0.96 -4.85 -23.43
C ALA A 167 -2.31 -4.09 -23.52
N LEU A 168 -3.30 -4.42 -22.69
CA LEU A 168 -4.65 -3.84 -22.73
C LEU A 168 -5.06 -3.13 -21.43
N ALA A 169 -4.17 -3.05 -20.44
CA ALA A 169 -4.48 -2.54 -19.10
C ALA A 169 -3.68 -1.29 -18.78
N ALA A 170 -4.09 -0.59 -17.71
CA ALA A 170 -3.38 0.60 -17.28
C ALA A 170 -1.99 0.26 -16.71
N GLY A 171 -1.03 1.18 -16.74
CA GLY A 171 0.15 1.08 -15.88
C GLY A 171 -0.27 1.15 -14.41
N ILE A 172 -0.94 2.24 -14.05
CA ILE A 172 -1.56 2.47 -12.75
C ILE A 172 -3.07 2.62 -12.95
N GLY A 173 -3.87 1.73 -12.36
CA GLY A 173 -5.33 1.86 -12.36
C GLY A 173 -6.08 0.55 -12.59
N GLY A 174 -6.91 0.49 -13.63
CA GLY A 174 -7.81 -0.64 -13.87
C GLY A 174 -7.19 -1.77 -14.70
N ASN A 175 -7.57 -3.02 -14.39
CA ASN A 175 -7.33 -4.17 -15.27
C ASN A 175 -8.26 -4.13 -16.49
N ALA A 176 -7.84 -4.77 -17.59
CA ALA A 176 -8.76 -5.14 -18.66
C ALA A 176 -9.47 -6.46 -18.34
N GLY A 177 -10.67 -6.62 -18.87
CA GLY A 177 -11.36 -7.89 -18.94
C GLY A 177 -10.65 -8.84 -19.91
N LEU A 178 -10.73 -10.14 -19.64
CA LEU A 178 -10.11 -11.17 -20.49
C LEU A 178 -10.73 -11.27 -21.89
N ASP A 179 -11.88 -10.63 -22.10
CA ASP A 179 -12.51 -10.46 -23.41
C ASP A 179 -11.87 -9.33 -24.25
N GLY A 180 -10.95 -8.58 -23.66
CA GLY A 180 -10.27 -7.43 -24.28
C GLY A 180 -11.17 -6.22 -24.54
N LYS A 181 -12.41 -6.23 -24.05
CA LYS A 181 -13.45 -5.23 -24.36
C LYS A 181 -14.07 -4.60 -23.12
N SER A 182 -14.23 -5.41 -22.07
CA SER A 182 -14.61 -4.93 -20.75
C SER A 182 -13.36 -4.56 -19.96
N GLY A 183 -13.52 -3.78 -18.90
CA GLY A 183 -12.42 -3.35 -18.04
C GLY A 183 -12.92 -2.95 -16.67
N GLU A 184 -11.97 -2.72 -15.78
CA GLU A 184 -12.24 -2.22 -14.45
C GLU A 184 -12.09 -0.70 -14.41
N SER A 185 -13.08 -0.02 -13.82
CA SER A 185 -12.97 1.40 -13.50
C SER A 185 -11.97 1.62 -12.37
N THR A 186 -11.21 2.69 -12.47
CA THR A 186 -10.17 3.03 -11.50
C THR A 186 -10.73 3.72 -10.27
N GLY A 187 -10.07 3.51 -9.12
CA GLY A 187 -10.25 4.34 -7.93
C GLY A 187 -9.68 5.74 -8.10
N ALA A 188 -9.59 6.48 -6.99
CA ALA A 188 -8.93 7.79 -7.00
C ALA A 188 -7.41 7.60 -6.95
N ILE A 189 -6.70 8.23 -7.88
CA ILE A 189 -5.23 8.28 -7.90
C ILE A 189 -4.79 9.73 -7.75
N VAL A 190 -3.98 10.00 -6.73
CA VAL A 190 -3.35 11.29 -6.46
C VAL A 190 -1.84 11.10 -6.51
N ILE A 191 -1.15 11.95 -7.27
CA ILE A 191 0.31 12.05 -7.24
C ILE A 191 0.63 13.43 -6.69
N ASP A 192 1.29 13.48 -5.54
CA ASP A 192 1.60 14.73 -4.84
C ASP A 192 3.05 15.21 -5.10
N ASP A 193 4.00 14.27 -5.30
CA ASP A 193 5.40 14.58 -5.63
C ASP A 193 6.11 13.33 -6.17
N GLY A 194 7.21 13.50 -6.92
CA GLY A 194 8.12 12.44 -7.35
C GLY A 194 8.40 12.37 -8.85
N THR A 195 9.31 11.47 -9.24
CA THR A 195 9.61 11.17 -10.65
C THR A 195 8.99 9.83 -11.05
N PHE A 196 8.05 9.87 -12.00
CA PHE A 196 7.25 8.72 -12.40
C PHE A 196 7.39 8.43 -13.89
N ASN A 197 7.85 7.21 -14.20
CA ASN A 197 7.82 6.70 -15.57
C ASN A 197 6.72 5.66 -15.68
N VAL A 198 5.53 6.10 -16.09
CA VAL A 198 4.39 5.21 -16.29
C VAL A 198 4.24 4.92 -17.77
N ILE A 199 4.54 3.68 -18.14
CA ILE A 199 4.53 3.22 -19.53
C ILE A 199 3.30 2.34 -19.70
N ALA A 200 2.38 2.81 -20.54
CA ALA A 200 1.39 1.92 -21.13
C ALA A 200 2.09 1.01 -22.14
N ALA A 201 1.71 -0.26 -22.19
CA ALA A 201 2.04 -1.11 -23.32
C ALA A 201 1.17 -0.73 -24.54
N ASN A 202 0.73 -1.70 -25.34
CA ASN A 202 0.17 -1.48 -26.68
C ASN A 202 -1.09 -0.60 -26.73
N ALA A 203 -2.18 -1.03 -26.10
CA ALA A 203 -3.47 -0.34 -26.06
C ALA A 203 -3.89 0.07 -24.63
N GLY A 204 -2.97 -0.07 -23.68
CA GLY A 204 -3.16 0.39 -22.31
C GLY A 204 -3.12 1.92 -22.20
N VAL A 205 -3.59 2.45 -21.08
CA VAL A 205 -3.37 3.84 -20.68
C VAL A 205 -2.25 3.89 -19.63
N GLY A 206 -1.52 5.00 -19.53
CA GLY A 206 -0.49 5.11 -18.49
C GLY A 206 -1.14 5.03 -17.11
N ILE A 207 -2.03 5.98 -16.84
CA ILE A 207 -2.82 6.05 -15.61
C ILE A 207 -4.31 6.12 -15.99
N GLY A 208 -5.14 5.23 -15.46
CA GLY A 208 -6.59 5.25 -15.72
C GLY A 208 -7.26 3.88 -15.73
N GLY A 209 -8.47 3.83 -16.29
CA GLY A 209 -9.29 2.62 -16.36
C GLY A 209 -8.68 1.55 -17.27
N GLY A 210 -9.10 0.30 -17.09
CA GLY A 210 -8.84 -0.74 -18.09
C GLY A 210 -9.65 -0.51 -19.37
N ALA A 211 -9.41 -1.34 -20.39
CA ALA A 211 -10.11 -1.26 -21.68
C ALA A 211 -11.63 -1.02 -21.52
N GLY A 212 -12.15 0.04 -22.13
CA GLY A 212 -13.57 0.37 -22.11
C GLY A 212 -14.09 0.99 -20.80
N SER A 213 -13.23 1.41 -19.86
CA SER A 213 -13.63 1.96 -18.56
C SER A 213 -13.07 3.37 -18.28
N LEU A 214 -13.68 4.05 -17.32
CA LEU A 214 -13.29 5.41 -16.91
C LEU A 214 -12.21 5.37 -15.82
N GLY A 215 -11.37 6.40 -15.78
CA GLY A 215 -10.42 6.66 -14.71
C GLY A 215 -10.60 8.06 -14.13
N SER A 216 -10.25 8.23 -12.85
CA SER A 216 -10.15 9.54 -12.21
C SER A 216 -8.71 9.73 -11.74
N PHE A 217 -8.05 10.77 -12.26
CA PHE A 217 -6.67 11.11 -11.96
C PHE A 217 -6.57 12.60 -11.65
N SER A 218 -5.83 12.92 -10.58
CA SER A 218 -5.45 14.29 -10.25
C SER A 218 -3.95 14.36 -9.96
N ASN A 219 -3.29 15.36 -10.54
CA ASN A 219 -1.92 15.74 -10.23
C ASN A 219 -1.97 17.07 -9.48
N ASN A 220 -1.30 17.14 -8.31
CA ASN A 220 -1.26 18.36 -7.49
C ASN A 220 0.06 19.11 -7.71
#